data_AF-A0A1D7QRS5-F1
#
_entry.id   AF-A0A1D7QRS5-F1
#
_cell.length_a   1.000
_cell.length_b   1.000
_cell.length_c   1.000
_cell.angle_alpha   90.00
_cell.angle_beta   90.00
_cell.angle_gamma   90.00
#
_symmetry.space_group_name_H-M   'P 1'
#
loop_
_entity.id
_entity.type
_entity.pdbx_description
1 polymer ?
#
loop_
_entity_poly.entity_id
_entity_poly.type
_entity_poly.pdbx_seq_one_letter_code
_entity_poly.pdbx_strand_id
1 'polypeptide(L)'
;MNGDVTHITLFYWRHKLLTALKQMEISNFQGIVEMDETYFLYSEKGQGKIHHRKPRKRGGFSKKRGVRNEKVCVLVTRNREEQLSICQFRYDRKNPHQGADPERE
;
A
#
# COMPACT_ATOMS: atom_id res chain seq x y z
N MET A 1 -16.94 -3.85 -32.70
CA MET A 1 -15.87 -4.64 -32.06
C MET A 1 -16.11 -4.57 -30.56
N ASN A 2 -16.64 -5.64 -29.95
CA ASN A 2 -16.84 -5.67 -28.50
C ASN A 2 -15.47 -5.93 -27.87
N GLY A 3 -14.85 -4.87 -27.35
CA GLY A 3 -13.54 -4.92 -26.72
C GLY A 3 -13.64 -5.51 -25.32
N ASP A 4 -13.67 -6.83 -25.21
CA ASP A 4 -13.70 -7.49 -23.92
C ASP A 4 -12.37 -7.28 -23.17
N VAL A 5 -12.47 -6.80 -21.94
CA VAL A 5 -11.32 -6.54 -21.07
C VAL A 5 -10.83 -7.87 -20.48
N THR A 6 -9.67 -8.34 -20.92
CA THR A 6 -9.06 -9.57 -20.42
C THR A 6 -8.27 -9.35 -19.11
N HIS A 7 -8.05 -10.43 -18.35
CA HIS A 7 -7.18 -10.39 -17.15
C HIS A 7 -5.75 -9.93 -17.45
N ILE A 8 -5.22 -10.26 -18.63
CA ILE A 8 -3.90 -9.82 -19.08
C ILE A 8 -3.90 -8.31 -19.28
N THR A 9 -4.93 -7.76 -19.93
CA THR A 9 -5.10 -6.32 -20.12
C THR A 9 -5.16 -5.59 -18.77
N LEU A 10 -5.97 -6.08 -17.82
CA LEU A 10 -6.05 -5.53 -16.47
C LEU A 10 -4.70 -5.57 -15.73
N PHE A 11 -3.92 -6.64 -15.89
CA PHE A 11 -2.60 -6.75 -15.29
C PHE A 11 -1.65 -5.67 -15.82
N TYR A 12 -1.60 -5.48 -17.14
CA TYR A 12 -0.77 -4.44 -17.76
C TYR A 12 -1.22 -3.04 -17.35
N TRP A 13 -2.52 -2.77 -17.34
CA TRP A 13 -3.04 -1.47 -16.91
C TRP A 13 -2.70 -1.17 -15.45
N ARG A 14 -2.81 -2.17 -14.57
CA ARG A 14 -2.39 -2.03 -13.18
C ARG A 14 -0.90 -1.67 -13.09
N HIS A 15 -0.05 -2.35 -13.84
CA HIS A 15 1.39 -2.07 -13.81
C HIS A 15 1.68 -0.65 -14.31
N LYS A 16 1.10 -0.25 -15.45
CA LYS A 16 1.23 1.12 -16.00
C LYS A 16 0.77 2.19 -14.99
N LEU A 17 -0.40 2.01 -14.38
CA LEU A 17 -0.95 2.95 -13.41
C LEU A 17 -0.07 3.05 -12.17
N LEU A 18 0.37 1.91 -11.61
CA LEU A 18 1.23 1.90 -10.42
C LEU A 18 2.60 2.54 -10.71
N THR A 19 3.18 2.28 -11.88
CA THR A 19 4.44 2.92 -12.29
C THR A 19 4.27 4.44 -12.45
N ALA A 20 3.17 4.89 -13.06
CA ALA A 20 2.89 6.31 -13.19
C ALA A 20 2.70 6.99 -11.82
N LEU A 21 1.95 6.37 -10.90
CA LEU A 21 1.78 6.88 -9.54
C LEU A 21 3.11 6.98 -8.79
N LYS A 22 4.01 6.00 -8.95
CA LYS A 22 5.34 6.01 -8.32
C LYS A 22 6.23 7.15 -8.82
N GLN A 23 6.01 7.62 -10.06
CA GLN A 23 6.76 8.72 -10.65
C GLN A 23 6.20 10.11 -10.27
N MET A 24 5.05 10.18 -9.61
CA MET A 24 4.49 11.46 -9.18
C MET A 24 5.30 12.04 -8.03
N GLU A 25 5.85 13.23 -8.23
CA GLU A 25 6.47 14.00 -7.16
C GLU A 25 5.39 14.64 -6.28
N ILE A 26 5.54 14.47 -4.96
CA ILE A 26 4.68 15.11 -3.98
C ILE A 26 5.42 16.37 -3.52
N SER A 27 4.85 17.54 -3.79
CA SER A 27 5.37 18.81 -3.27
C SER A 27 5.23 18.91 -1.75
N ASN A 28 5.77 19.97 -1.14
CA ASN A 28 5.55 20.18 0.29
C ASN A 28 4.10 20.59 0.54
N PHE A 29 3.48 19.97 1.55
CA PHE A 29 2.16 20.39 2.02
C PHE A 29 2.23 21.76 2.67
N GLN A 30 1.23 22.61 2.38
CA GLN A 30 1.07 23.93 2.98
C GLN A 30 -0.28 24.07 3.70
N GLY A 31 -0.32 24.96 4.69
CA GLY A 31 -1.54 25.30 5.42
C GLY A 31 -2.04 24.18 6.33
N ILE A 32 -3.36 23.94 6.31
CA ILE A 32 -4.02 22.91 7.11
C ILE A 32 -3.93 21.58 6.37
N VAL A 33 -3.34 20.60 7.04
CA VAL A 33 -3.15 19.24 6.53
C VAL A 33 -4.02 18.29 7.34
N GLU A 34 -4.81 17.50 6.62
CA GLU A 34 -5.61 16.40 7.15
C GLU A 34 -4.91 15.08 6.79
N MET A 35 -4.85 14.15 7.74
CA MET A 35 -4.23 12.84 7.54
C MET A 35 -5.08 11.74 8.16
N ASP A 36 -5.26 10.65 7.42
CA ASP A 36 -5.98 9.47 7.86
C ASP A 36 -5.14 8.21 7.64
N GLU A 37 -5.21 7.29 8.59
CA GLU A 37 -4.56 5.98 8.52
C GLU A 37 -5.55 4.86 8.22
N THR A 38 -5.22 4.01 7.27
CA THR A 38 -5.99 2.79 6.96
C THR A 38 -5.08 1.56 6.99
N TYR A 39 -5.50 0.52 7.72
CA TYR A 39 -4.72 -0.70 7.89
C TYR A 39 -5.23 -1.85 7.03
N PHE A 40 -4.35 -2.40 6.19
CA PHE A 40 -4.62 -3.58 5.39
C PHE A 40 -3.80 -4.77 5.86
N LEU A 41 -4.30 -5.99 5.69
CA LEU A 41 -3.44 -7.15 5.82
C LEU A 41 -2.40 -7.15 4.69
N TYR A 42 -1.13 -7.28 5.04
CA TYR A 42 -0.07 -7.34 4.04
C TYR A 42 -0.32 -8.49 3.07
N SER A 43 -0.10 -8.22 1.79
CA SER A 43 -0.23 -9.19 0.71
C SER A 43 1.07 -9.27 -0.07
N GLU A 44 1.63 -10.47 -0.15
CA GLU A 44 2.80 -10.80 -1.00
C GLU A 44 2.32 -11.08 -2.43
N LYS A 45 1.49 -10.20 -2.97
CA LYS A 45 0.82 -10.44 -4.25
C LYS A 45 1.87 -10.50 -5.35
N GLY A 46 1.93 -11.62 -6.08
CA GLY A 46 2.94 -11.86 -7.12
C GLY A 46 4.13 -12.68 -6.64
N GLN A 47 4.26 -12.94 -5.33
CA GLN A 47 5.29 -13.82 -4.81
C GLN A 47 4.87 -15.29 -4.97
N GLY A 48 5.64 -16.06 -5.74
CA GLY A 48 5.32 -17.46 -6.04
C GLY A 48 5.42 -18.41 -4.85
N LYS A 49 6.26 -18.10 -3.85
CA LYS A 49 6.46 -18.90 -2.64
C LYS A 49 6.47 -18.02 -1.39
N ILE A 50 5.66 -18.38 -0.40
CA ILE A 50 5.62 -17.71 0.91
C ILE A 50 6.26 -18.65 1.94
N HIS A 51 7.40 -18.24 2.52
CA HIS A 51 8.20 -19.12 3.39
C HIS A 51 7.76 -19.09 4.86
N HIS A 52 7.23 -17.97 5.33
CA HIS A 52 7.01 -17.72 6.76
C HIS A 52 5.58 -17.99 7.24
N ARG A 53 4.64 -18.31 6.34
CA ARG A 53 3.23 -18.58 6.66
C ARG A 53 2.51 -19.30 5.51
N LYS A 54 1.33 -19.84 5.80
CA LYS A 54 0.42 -20.37 4.78
C LYS A 54 -0.21 -19.25 3.92
N PRO A 55 -0.54 -19.52 2.64
CA PRO A 55 -1.31 -18.62 1.78
C PRO A 55 -2.65 -18.22 2.43
N ARG A 56 -3.10 -16.99 2.16
CA ARG A 56 -4.37 -16.43 2.64
C ARG A 56 -5.35 -16.26 1.49
N LYS A 57 -6.66 -16.49 1.72
CA LYS A 57 -7.71 -16.10 0.77
C LYS A 57 -7.88 -14.58 0.76
N ARG A 58 -8.22 -14.01 -0.41
CA ARG A 58 -8.53 -12.58 -0.54
C ARG A 58 -9.74 -12.22 0.34
N GLY A 59 -9.70 -11.05 0.97
CA GLY A 59 -10.78 -10.58 1.86
C GLY A 59 -10.79 -11.25 3.25
N GLY A 60 -9.76 -12.04 3.59
CA GLY A 60 -9.65 -12.61 4.93
C GLY A 60 -9.43 -11.55 6.01
N PHE A 61 -9.81 -11.88 7.24
CA PHE A 61 -9.64 -11.03 8.41
C PHE A 61 -8.36 -11.35 9.17
N SER A 62 -7.87 -10.36 9.92
CA SER A 62 -6.77 -10.54 10.86
C SER A 62 -7.21 -11.46 11.99
N LYS A 63 -6.39 -12.48 12.32
CA LYS A 63 -6.65 -13.32 13.49
C LYS A 63 -6.50 -12.54 14.81
N LYS A 64 -5.79 -11.41 14.77
CA LYS A 64 -5.43 -10.62 15.96
C LYS A 64 -5.96 -9.19 15.84
N ARG A 65 -6.47 -8.65 16.94
CA ARG A 65 -6.88 -7.25 17.08
C ARG A 65 -5.66 -6.32 17.16
N GLY A 66 -5.86 -5.05 16.77
CA GLY A 66 -4.87 -3.97 16.86
C GLY A 66 -3.87 -3.91 15.69
N VAL A 67 -2.91 -2.99 15.78
CA VAL A 67 -1.82 -2.82 14.82
C VAL A 67 -0.75 -3.89 15.07
N ARG A 68 -0.50 -4.73 14.06
CA ARG A 68 0.36 -5.92 14.14
C ARG A 68 1.22 -5.98 12.88
N ASN A 69 2.36 -6.67 12.96
CA ASN A 69 3.30 -6.85 11.84
C ASN A 69 2.68 -7.52 10.59
N GLU A 70 1.49 -8.14 10.71
CA GLU A 70 0.75 -8.69 9.58
C GLU A 70 -0.02 -7.63 8.77
N LYS A 71 -0.08 -6.39 9.26
CA LYS A 71 -0.75 -5.26 8.62
C LYS A 71 0.24 -4.27 8.03
N VAL A 72 -0.16 -3.66 6.91
CA VAL A 72 0.46 -2.46 6.35
C VAL A 72 -0.46 -1.30 6.68
N CYS A 73 0.13 -0.19 7.11
CA CYS A 73 -0.58 1.06 7.23
C CYS A 73 -0.41 1.84 5.93
N VAL A 74 -1.51 2.36 5.42
CA VAL A 74 -1.55 3.33 4.33
C VAL A 74 -1.99 4.63 4.95
N LEU A 75 -1.12 5.62 4.93
CA LEU A 75 -1.41 6.99 5.34
C LEU A 75 -1.79 7.79 4.11
N VAL A 76 -2.93 8.45 4.19
CA VAL A 76 -3.42 9.36 3.17
C VAL A 76 -3.37 10.76 3.78
N THR A 77 -2.68 11.66 3.10
CA THR A 77 -2.48 13.03 3.57
C THR A 77 -2.99 13.99 2.50
N ARG A 78 -3.81 14.98 2.89
CA ARG A 78 -4.35 16.00 2.00
C ARG A 78 -4.28 17.39 2.62
N ASN A 79 -4.01 18.42 1.82
CA ASN A 79 -4.22 19.81 2.24
C ASN A 79 -5.39 20.46 1.50
N ARG A 80 -5.79 21.66 1.94
CA ARG A 80 -6.88 22.43 1.32
C ARG A 80 -6.57 22.99 -0.06
N GLU A 81 -5.30 22.99 -0.46
CA GLU A 81 -4.84 23.31 -1.81
C GLU A 81 -4.89 22.08 -2.74
N GLU A 82 -5.63 21.05 -2.33
CA GLU A 82 -5.92 19.82 -3.05
C GLU A 82 -4.73 18.89 -3.31
N GLN A 83 -3.59 19.17 -2.68
CA GLN A 83 -2.45 18.27 -2.75
C GLN A 83 -2.74 17.00 -1.97
N LEU A 84 -2.43 15.84 -2.56
CA LEU A 84 -2.67 14.51 -2.00
C LEU A 84 -1.37 13.70 -2.01
N SER A 85 -1.05 13.04 -0.90
CA SER A 85 -0.04 11.99 -0.86
C SER A 85 -0.60 10.71 -0.25
N ILE A 86 -0.03 9.60 -0.70
CA ILE A 86 -0.31 8.27 -0.15
C ILE A 86 1.04 7.65 0.17
N CYS A 87 1.26 7.30 1.43
CA CYS A 87 2.47 6.65 1.89
C CYS A 87 2.12 5.32 2.54
N GLN A 88 2.80 4.25 2.13
CA GLN A 88 2.69 2.96 2.80
C GLN A 88 3.84 2.80 3.79
N PHE A 89 3.55 2.32 4.99
CA PHE A 89 4.57 1.93 5.94
C PHE A 89 4.21 0.65 6.68
N ARG A 90 5.27 -0.04 7.08
CA ARG A 90 5.20 -1.25 7.90
C ARG A 90 5.86 -0.97 9.21
N TYR A 91 5.04 -0.97 10.26
CA TYR A 91 5.53 -0.85 11.61
C TYR A 91 6.06 -2.20 12.08
N ASP A 92 7.37 -2.30 12.32
CA ASP A 92 7.95 -3.49 12.97
C ASP A 92 8.06 -3.26 14.47
N ARG A 93 7.18 -3.93 15.23
CA ARG A 93 7.22 -3.88 16.70
C ARG A 93 8.51 -4.42 17.32
N LYS A 94 9.28 -5.25 16.60
CA LYS A 94 10.54 -5.79 17.14
C LYS A 94 11.68 -4.79 17.03
N ASN A 95 11.59 -3.82 16.11
CA ASN A 95 12.56 -2.75 15.90
C ASN A 95 11.83 -1.40 15.72
N PRO A 96 11.31 -0.82 16.81
CA PRO A 96 10.50 0.40 16.75
C PRO A 96 11.26 1.64 16.26
N HIS A 97 12.60 1.60 16.20
CA HIS A 97 13.45 2.70 15.72
C HIS A 97 13.76 2.63 14.21
N GLN A 98 13.40 1.54 13.52
CA GLN A 98 13.47 1.45 12.06
C GLN A 98 12.10 1.76 11.47
N GLY A 99 11.79 3.05 11.40
CA GLY A 99 10.64 3.55 10.63
C GLY A 99 10.96 3.52 9.14
N ALA A 100 10.05 2.92 8.36
CA ALA A 100 10.04 2.85 6.90
C ALA A 100 11.40 2.48 6.27
N ASP A 101 11.63 1.18 6.05
CA ASP A 101 12.69 0.72 5.16
C ASP A 101 12.45 1.30 3.74
N PRO A 102 13.25 2.29 3.28
CA PRO A 102 13.04 2.94 1.99
C PRO A 102 13.41 2.02 0.83
N GLU A 103 14.11 0.91 1.11
CA GLU A 103 14.76 0.05 0.11
C GLU A 103 13.95 -1.20 -0.25
N ARG A 104 12.69 -1.32 0.21
CA ARG A 104 11.83 -2.48 -0.10
C ARG A 104 10.56 -2.11 -0.84
N GLU A 105 10.72 -1.45 -1.98
CA GLU A 105 9.74 -1.44 -3.09
C GLU A 105 10.09 -2.48 -4.17
#